data_AF-A0ABD3RYX0-F1
#
_entry.id   AF-A0ABD3RYX0-F1
#
_cell.length_a   1.000
_cell.length_b   1.000
_cell.length_c   1.000
_cell.angle_alpha   90.00
_cell.angle_beta   90.00
_cell.angle_gamma   90.00
#
_symmetry.space_group_name_H-M   'P 1'
#
loop_
_entity.id
_entity.type
_entity.pdbx_description
1 polymer ?
#
loop_
_entity_poly.entity_id
_entity_poly.type
_entity_poly.pdbx_seq_one_letter_code
_entity_poly.pdbx_strand_id
1 'polypeptide(L)'
;MSSAATVLSPAGEIHVALCDGQGGCSARTLQEWRGSWTASMLAADNGLLLARVFPYDATYNLSSHRGVDRPFKLGPNPMMHVFVKPNGIVEAPRDIQLCCRHELHVVVPSNYNDGEDDTISAGILDGDILRGIIQHRCVPDGIRAEVPARKIVDVHDGDGSHYRVAVFLVAYCGERHHVTRELADRWRENVELEVSRHVPLRENRRGRTVSRPFPYPALYPEIKYRHVWLDRTMS
;
A
#
# COMPACT_ATOMS: atom_id res chain seq x y z
N MET A 1 -20.76 15.85 -1.73
CA MET A 1 -19.58 16.60 -1.24
C MET A 1 -18.65 16.81 -2.42
N SER A 2 -18.07 18.00 -2.57
CA SER A 2 -17.07 18.27 -3.61
C SER A 2 -15.66 18.03 -3.06
N SER A 3 -14.76 17.51 -3.89
CA SER A 3 -13.36 17.27 -3.54
C SER A 3 -12.48 18.45 -3.94
N ALA A 4 -11.54 18.84 -3.09
CA ALA A 4 -10.55 19.87 -3.41
C ALA A 4 -9.71 19.51 -4.65
N ALA A 5 -9.58 18.20 -4.96
CA ALA A 5 -8.93 17.73 -6.16
C ALA A 5 -9.58 18.29 -7.45
N THR A 6 -10.88 18.62 -7.44
CA THR A 6 -11.59 19.13 -8.63
C THR A 6 -11.17 20.56 -9.00
N VAL A 7 -10.73 21.36 -8.03
CA VAL A 7 -10.31 22.76 -8.23
C VAL A 7 -8.80 22.95 -8.18
N LEU A 8 -8.04 21.91 -7.80
CA LEU A 8 -6.58 21.94 -7.75
C LEU A 8 -5.99 22.03 -9.16
N SER A 9 -5.03 22.93 -9.39
CA SER A 9 -4.30 22.98 -10.67
C SER A 9 -3.45 21.71 -10.87
N PRO A 10 -3.01 21.39 -12.10
CA PRO A 10 -2.19 20.20 -12.35
C PRO A 10 -0.90 20.12 -11.52
N ALA A 11 -0.29 21.27 -11.21
CA ALA A 11 0.89 21.38 -10.36
C ALA A 11 0.55 21.87 -8.93
N GLY A 12 -0.73 21.92 -8.59
CA GLY A 12 -1.19 22.38 -7.29
C GLY A 12 -0.91 21.35 -6.20
N GLU A 13 -0.71 21.85 -4.99
CA GLU A 13 -0.47 21.04 -3.81
C GLU A 13 -1.53 21.34 -2.74
N ILE A 14 -1.93 20.33 -1.98
CA ILE A 14 -2.76 20.46 -0.80
C ILE A 14 -1.88 20.15 0.40
N HIS A 15 -1.75 21.14 1.29
CA HIS A 15 -0.95 21.06 2.50
C HIS A 15 -1.87 20.84 3.68
N VAL A 16 -1.71 19.74 4.39
CA VAL A 16 -2.51 19.36 5.55
C VAL A 16 -1.59 19.18 6.75
N ALA A 17 -1.65 20.13 7.69
CA ALA A 17 -1.00 19.98 8.98
C ALA A 17 -1.83 19.06 9.87
N LEU A 18 -1.27 17.90 10.22
CA LEU A 18 -1.87 16.94 11.13
C LEU A 18 -1.18 17.08 12.49
N CYS A 19 -1.97 17.43 13.50
CA CYS A 19 -1.56 17.60 14.89
C CYS A 19 -1.92 16.34 15.71
N ASP A 20 -1.32 16.17 16.89
CA ASP A 20 -1.58 15.01 17.74
C ASP A 20 -3.07 14.74 17.97
N GLY A 21 -3.45 13.46 17.94
CA GLY A 21 -4.83 13.01 18.06
C GLY A 21 -5.64 13.08 16.75
N GLN A 22 -5.07 13.64 15.68
CA GLN A 22 -5.65 13.59 14.33
C GLN A 22 -5.12 12.36 13.57
N GLY A 23 -5.98 11.71 12.79
CA GLY A 23 -5.59 10.55 11.98
C GLY A 23 -4.54 10.94 10.94
N GLY A 24 -3.31 10.45 11.11
CA GLY A 24 -2.15 10.97 10.38
C GLY A 24 -0.84 10.95 11.19
N CYS A 25 -0.95 11.00 12.51
CA CYS A 25 0.16 11.27 13.41
C CYS A 25 0.75 10.01 14.06
N SER A 26 1.83 10.19 14.84
CA SER A 26 2.48 9.10 15.59
C SER A 26 1.47 8.34 16.46
N ALA A 27 1.51 7.00 16.40
CA ALA A 27 0.57 6.15 17.10
C ALA A 27 1.21 5.49 18.34
N ARG A 28 0.52 5.58 19.48
CA ARG A 28 0.86 4.89 20.73
C ARG A 28 -0.07 3.70 20.99
N THR A 29 -1.24 3.68 20.36
CA THR A 29 -2.22 2.59 20.42
C THR A 29 -2.47 1.96 19.05
N LEU A 30 -3.03 0.75 19.02
CA LEU A 30 -3.44 0.09 17.76
C LEU A 30 -4.53 0.88 17.03
N GLN A 31 -5.40 1.59 17.76
CA GLN A 31 -6.45 2.41 17.17
C GLN A 31 -5.89 3.67 16.50
N GLU A 32 -4.98 4.37 17.17
CA GLU A 32 -4.24 5.50 16.58
C GLU A 32 -3.43 5.04 15.37
N TRP A 33 -2.85 3.85 15.44
CA TRP A 33 -2.10 3.27 14.34
C TRP A 33 -2.98 3.08 13.12
N ARG A 34 -4.15 2.44 13.26
CA ARG A 34 -5.13 2.30 12.17
C ARG A 34 -5.61 3.64 11.61
N GLY A 35 -5.62 4.69 12.42
CA GLY A 35 -5.97 6.05 12.02
C GLY A 35 -4.83 6.83 11.34
N SER A 36 -3.57 6.41 11.53
CA SER A 36 -2.37 7.18 11.16
C SER A 36 -2.19 7.41 9.65
N TRP A 37 -2.96 6.73 8.79
CA TRP A 37 -2.94 6.96 7.34
C TRP A 37 -4.33 7.26 6.77
N THR A 38 -5.31 7.60 7.60
CA THR A 38 -6.68 7.88 7.14
C THR A 38 -6.71 9.08 6.19
N ALA A 39 -5.94 10.14 6.47
CA ALA A 39 -5.83 11.28 5.57
C ALA A 39 -5.33 10.87 4.17
N SER A 40 -4.30 10.02 4.11
CA SER A 40 -3.76 9.49 2.86
C SER A 40 -4.76 8.64 2.10
N MET A 41 -5.51 7.79 2.81
CA MET A 41 -6.53 6.93 2.21
C MET A 41 -7.66 7.77 1.61
N LEU A 42 -8.17 8.76 2.34
CA LEU A 42 -9.22 9.67 1.85
C LEU A 42 -8.72 10.51 0.66
N ALA A 43 -7.46 10.94 0.68
CA ALA A 43 -6.85 11.64 -0.44
C ALA A 43 -6.77 10.73 -1.68
N ALA A 44 -6.35 9.47 -1.52
CA ALA A 44 -6.27 8.49 -2.59
C ALA A 44 -7.65 8.19 -3.20
N ASP A 45 -8.70 8.05 -2.40
CA ASP A 45 -10.09 7.87 -2.86
C ASP A 45 -10.58 9.07 -3.70
N ASN A 46 -9.90 10.21 -3.59
CA ASN A 46 -10.17 11.44 -4.34
C ASN A 46 -9.11 11.72 -5.42
N GLY A 47 -8.32 10.71 -5.78
CA GLY A 47 -7.36 10.77 -6.88
C GLY A 47 -6.06 11.50 -6.56
N LEU A 48 -5.74 11.73 -5.30
CA LEU A 48 -4.52 12.43 -4.86
C LEU A 48 -3.47 11.46 -4.35
N LEU A 49 -2.20 11.80 -4.57
CA LEU A 49 -1.04 11.08 -4.07
C LEU A 49 -0.44 11.83 -2.87
N LEU A 50 -0.10 11.13 -1.79
CA LEU A 50 0.75 11.68 -0.74
C LEU A 50 2.19 11.74 -1.24
N ALA A 51 2.66 12.96 -1.53
CA ALA A 51 3.99 13.17 -2.11
C ALA A 51 5.08 13.37 -1.05
N ARG A 52 4.75 14.08 0.04
CA ARG A 52 5.73 14.44 1.08
C ARG A 52 5.09 14.46 2.45
N VAL A 53 5.89 14.09 3.45
CA VAL A 53 5.58 14.27 4.86
C VAL A 53 6.82 14.83 5.56
N PHE A 54 6.67 15.91 6.33
CA PHE A 54 7.77 16.54 7.06
C PHE A 54 7.27 17.20 8.35
N PRO A 55 8.14 17.46 9.36
CA PRO A 55 7.73 18.14 10.58
C PRO A 55 7.06 19.48 10.30
N TYR A 56 5.95 19.75 10.98
CA TYR A 56 5.23 21.01 10.84
C TYR A 56 5.61 21.97 11.97
N ASP A 57 6.15 23.14 11.60
CA ASP A 57 6.35 24.25 12.52
C ASP A 57 5.26 25.31 12.27
N ALA A 58 4.53 25.67 13.34
CA ALA A 58 3.38 26.54 13.22
C ALA A 58 3.81 28.01 13.32
N THR A 59 4.25 28.58 12.20
CA THR A 59 4.62 29.99 12.10
C THR A 59 3.40 30.85 11.73
N TYR A 60 2.49 31.08 12.66
CA TYR A 60 1.37 32.01 12.42
C TYR A 60 1.22 32.99 13.58
N ASN A 61 1.00 34.26 13.24
CA ASN A 61 0.65 35.28 14.23
C ASN A 61 -0.81 35.07 14.63
N LEU A 62 -1.02 34.66 15.88
CA LEU A 62 -2.35 34.53 16.47
C LEU A 62 -3.06 35.90 16.40
N SER A 63 -4.18 35.97 15.69
CA SER A 63 -5.13 37.08 15.82
C SER A 63 -6.26 36.61 16.72
N SER A 64 -6.31 37.11 17.96
CA SER A 64 -7.33 36.68 18.93
C SER A 64 -8.76 36.86 18.38
N HIS A 65 -9.55 35.79 18.38
CA HIS A 65 -11.01 35.93 18.41
C HIS A 65 -11.41 35.89 19.90
N ARG A 66 -11.93 37.02 20.41
CA ARG A 66 -12.33 37.24 21.83
C ARG A 66 -11.20 37.53 22.82
N GLY A 67 -10.09 38.12 22.39
CA GLY A 67 -9.11 38.73 23.30
C GLY A 67 -8.27 37.77 24.12
N VAL A 68 -8.28 36.47 23.78
CA VAL A 68 -7.37 35.47 24.36
C VAL A 68 -6.69 34.72 23.23
N ASP A 69 -5.40 34.97 23.05
CA ASP A 69 -4.57 34.15 22.17
C ASP A 69 -4.35 32.79 22.83
N ARG A 70 -4.92 31.74 22.22
CA ARG A 70 -4.63 30.36 22.60
C ARG A 70 -3.82 29.72 21.48
N PRO A 71 -2.62 29.19 21.77
CA PRO A 71 -1.87 28.45 20.77
C PRO A 71 -2.65 27.20 20.33
N PHE A 72 -2.51 26.80 19.07
CA PHE A 72 -3.03 25.50 18.64
C PHE A 72 -2.34 24.38 19.44
N LYS A 73 -3.12 23.37 19.82
CA LYS A 73 -2.56 22.15 20.41
C LYS A 73 -1.94 21.31 19.29
N LEU A 74 -0.67 21.58 18.98
CA LEU A 74 0.07 20.87 17.93
C LEU A 74 0.43 19.44 18.33
N GLY A 75 0.76 19.23 19.61
CA GLY A 75 1.31 17.98 20.11
C GLY A 75 2.84 17.90 19.98
N PRO A 76 3.46 16.81 20.48
CA PRO A 76 4.90 16.55 20.37
C PRO A 76 5.42 16.45 18.94
N ASN A 77 4.67 15.85 17.99
CA ASN A 77 5.18 15.54 16.65
C ASN A 77 4.17 15.92 15.55
N PRO A 78 3.87 17.22 15.36
CA PRO A 78 3.01 17.67 14.28
C PRO A 78 3.69 17.46 12.93
N MET A 79 2.94 16.97 11.93
CA MET A 79 3.45 16.67 10.60
C MET A 79 2.66 17.39 9.52
N MET A 80 3.35 17.90 8.51
CA MET A 80 2.76 18.45 7.29
C MET A 80 2.70 17.36 6.23
N HIS A 81 1.49 17.08 5.73
CA HIS A 81 1.25 16.16 4.63
C HIS A 81 0.98 16.97 3.36
N VAL A 82 1.72 16.66 2.30
CA VAL A 82 1.54 17.31 0.99
C VAL A 82 0.94 16.32 0.00
N PHE A 83 -0.27 16.62 -0.44
CA PHE A 83 -0.98 15.85 -1.45
C PHE A 83 -0.94 16.56 -2.80
N VAL A 84 -0.77 15.79 -3.86
CA VAL A 84 -0.68 16.29 -5.24
C VAL A 84 -1.55 15.46 -6.17
N LYS A 85 -1.88 16.02 -7.34
CA LYS A 85 -2.40 15.19 -8.44
C LYS A 85 -1.27 14.31 -8.99
N PRO A 86 -1.51 13.02 -9.20
CA PRO A 86 -0.62 12.18 -10.01
C PRO A 86 -0.40 12.84 -11.37
N ASN A 87 0.85 13.19 -11.66
CA ASN A 87 1.27 13.75 -12.94
C ASN A 87 2.33 12.88 -13.62
N GLY A 88 2.64 11.71 -13.05
CA GLY A 88 3.66 10.80 -13.54
C GLY A 88 5.11 11.25 -13.29
N ILE A 89 5.32 12.42 -12.68
CA ILE A 89 6.64 13.00 -12.40
C ILE A 89 6.98 12.88 -10.91
N VAL A 90 6.03 13.21 -10.04
CA VAL A 90 6.24 13.15 -8.59
C VAL A 90 6.20 11.70 -8.12
N GLU A 91 7.26 11.28 -7.45
CA GLU A 91 7.38 9.96 -6.84
C GLU A 91 7.30 10.06 -5.31
N ALA A 92 6.35 9.34 -4.73
CA ALA A 92 6.16 9.23 -3.30
C ALA A 92 7.28 8.35 -2.70
N PRO A 93 7.98 8.81 -1.65
CA PRO A 93 8.93 7.99 -0.88
C PRO A 93 8.28 6.72 -0.33
N ARG A 94 9.01 5.59 -0.34
CA ARG A 94 8.47 4.26 0.02
C ARG A 94 7.82 4.21 1.39
N ASP A 95 8.37 4.90 2.37
CA ASP A 95 7.89 4.94 3.76
C ASP A 95 6.50 5.59 3.91
N ILE A 96 6.05 6.37 2.94
CA ILE A 96 4.74 7.03 2.94
C ILE A 96 3.78 6.51 1.85
N GLN A 97 4.21 5.53 1.04
CA GLN A 97 3.37 4.94 0.01
C GLN A 97 2.19 4.18 0.62
N LEU A 98 1.01 4.33 0.02
CA LEU A 98 -0.11 3.43 0.28
C LEU A 98 -0.02 2.20 -0.61
N CYS A 99 -0.37 1.07 -0.02
CA CYS A 99 -0.44 -0.20 -0.70
C CYS A 99 -1.75 -0.94 -0.39
N CYS A 100 -2.14 -1.80 -1.33
CA CYS A 100 -3.17 -2.82 -1.14
C CYS A 100 -2.52 -4.19 -1.34
N ARG A 101 -3.01 -5.23 -0.66
CA ARG A 101 -2.47 -6.59 -0.80
C ARG A 101 -3.57 -7.64 -0.92
N HIS A 102 -3.24 -8.75 -1.55
CA HIS A 102 -4.07 -9.94 -1.59
C HIS A 102 -3.20 -11.21 -1.59
N GLU A 103 -3.85 -12.35 -1.37
CA GLU A 103 -3.20 -13.65 -1.51
C GLU A 103 -3.54 -14.24 -2.88
N LEU A 104 -2.51 -14.69 -3.60
CA LEU A 104 -2.66 -15.46 -4.83
C LEU A 104 -2.35 -16.94 -4.52
N HIS A 105 -3.29 -17.83 -4.84
CA HIS A 105 -3.19 -19.26 -4.54
C HIS A 105 -3.02 -20.04 -5.84
N VAL A 106 -1.81 -20.55 -6.07
CA VAL A 106 -1.43 -21.33 -7.24
C VAL A 106 -1.35 -22.81 -6.86
N VAL A 107 -2.02 -23.69 -7.62
CA VAL A 107 -1.91 -25.13 -7.43
C VAL A 107 -0.55 -25.59 -7.94
N VAL A 108 0.21 -26.26 -7.07
CA VAL A 108 1.55 -26.77 -7.39
C VAL A 108 1.40 -28.11 -8.12
N PRO A 109 1.93 -28.26 -9.34
CA PRO A 109 1.90 -29.53 -10.06
C PRO A 109 2.59 -30.66 -9.26
N SER A 110 2.07 -31.89 -9.40
CA SER A 110 2.61 -33.06 -8.67
C SER A 110 4.06 -33.37 -9.02
N ASN A 111 4.50 -33.00 -10.22
CA ASN A 111 5.86 -33.18 -10.74
C ASN A 111 6.81 -32.00 -10.45
N TYR A 112 6.36 -30.96 -9.74
CA TYR A 112 7.22 -29.83 -9.41
C TYR A 112 8.16 -30.19 -8.24
N ASN A 113 9.46 -30.13 -8.53
CA ASN A 113 10.55 -30.15 -7.57
C ASN A 113 11.17 -28.74 -7.50
N ASP A 114 11.24 -28.18 -6.30
CA ASP A 114 11.77 -26.84 -6.02
C ASP A 114 13.23 -26.75 -6.52
N GLY A 115 13.51 -25.90 -7.51
CA GLY A 115 14.86 -25.63 -8.01
C GLY A 115 15.44 -26.57 -9.09
N GLU A 116 14.65 -27.48 -9.68
CA GLU A 116 15.14 -28.42 -10.73
C GLU A 116 14.56 -28.18 -12.13
N ASP A 117 13.52 -27.33 -12.27
CA ASP A 117 12.79 -27.12 -13.52
C ASP A 117 12.91 -25.68 -14.03
N ASP A 118 13.26 -25.49 -15.31
CA ASP A 118 13.48 -24.18 -15.96
C ASP A 118 12.24 -23.70 -16.74
N THR A 119 11.07 -24.28 -16.45
CA THR A 119 9.80 -23.87 -17.08
C THR A 119 9.29 -22.55 -16.52
N ILE A 120 8.48 -21.83 -17.31
CA ILE A 120 7.77 -20.62 -16.85
C ILE A 120 6.94 -20.92 -15.60
N SER A 121 6.32 -22.11 -15.53
CA SER A 121 5.53 -22.53 -14.37
C SER A 121 6.40 -22.68 -13.12
N ALA A 122 7.61 -23.24 -13.24
CA ALA A 122 8.56 -23.32 -12.14
C ALA A 122 9.03 -21.93 -11.69
N GLY A 123 9.41 -21.04 -12.61
CA GLY A 123 9.81 -19.67 -12.26
C GLY A 123 8.67 -18.80 -11.71
N ILE A 124 7.40 -19.10 -12.03
CA ILE A 124 6.24 -18.51 -11.35
C ILE A 124 6.13 -19.06 -9.93
N LEU A 125 6.31 -20.36 -9.76
CA LEU A 125 6.26 -21.01 -8.46
C LEU A 125 7.38 -20.52 -7.54
N ASP A 126 8.55 -20.20 -8.07
CA ASP A 126 9.68 -19.62 -7.31
C ASP A 126 9.45 -18.14 -6.95
N GLY A 127 8.63 -17.43 -7.74
CA GLY A 127 8.20 -16.05 -7.51
C GLY A 127 8.92 -15.01 -8.37
N ASP A 128 10.04 -15.36 -8.99
CA ASP A 128 10.87 -14.45 -9.80
C ASP A 128 10.14 -13.96 -11.05
N ILE A 129 9.53 -14.90 -11.79
CA ILE A 129 8.77 -14.57 -13.00
C ILE A 129 7.43 -13.92 -12.63
N LEU A 130 6.82 -14.35 -11.51
CA LEU A 130 5.52 -13.84 -11.07
C LEU A 130 5.55 -12.32 -10.88
N ARG A 131 6.56 -11.79 -10.19
CA ARG A 131 6.70 -10.33 -10.00
C ARG A 131 6.80 -9.61 -11.35
N GLY A 132 7.58 -10.15 -12.30
CA GLY A 132 7.73 -9.58 -13.64
C GLY A 132 6.41 -9.55 -14.42
N ILE A 133 5.64 -10.64 -14.39
CA ILE A 133 4.30 -10.71 -15.02
C ILE A 133 3.39 -9.64 -14.42
N ILE A 134 3.32 -9.54 -13.09
CA ILE A 134 2.45 -8.57 -12.42
C ILE A 134 2.87 -7.15 -12.79
N GLN A 135 4.16 -6.83 -12.64
CA GLN A 135 4.69 -5.48 -12.84
C GLN A 135 4.51 -4.97 -14.28
N HIS A 136 4.66 -5.85 -15.28
CA HIS A 136 4.67 -5.44 -16.68
C HIS A 136 3.36 -5.65 -17.42
N ARG A 137 2.45 -6.49 -16.90
CA ARG A 137 1.20 -6.86 -17.60
C ARG A 137 -0.06 -6.52 -16.82
N CYS A 138 0.00 -6.39 -15.50
CA CYS A 138 -1.20 -6.33 -14.67
C CYS A 138 -1.44 -4.95 -14.03
N VAL A 139 -0.36 -4.19 -13.78
CA VAL A 139 -0.41 -2.87 -13.15
C VAL A 139 0.09 -1.78 -14.11
N PRO A 140 -0.45 -0.55 -14.02
CA PRO A 140 0.00 0.56 -14.85
C PRO A 140 1.31 1.17 -14.33
N ASP A 141 1.96 1.98 -15.17
CA ASP A 141 3.13 2.77 -14.78
C ASP A 141 2.84 3.64 -13.54
N GLY A 142 3.82 3.71 -12.64
CA GLY A 142 3.69 4.43 -11.36
C GLY A 142 3.00 3.63 -10.26
N ILE A 143 2.68 2.35 -10.51
CA ILE A 143 2.32 1.36 -9.49
C ILE A 143 3.44 0.32 -9.42
N ARG A 144 3.96 0.09 -8.23
CA ARG A 144 4.94 -0.96 -7.96
C ARG A 144 4.25 -2.23 -7.47
N ALA A 145 4.55 -3.35 -8.12
CA ALA A 145 4.15 -4.66 -7.67
C ALA A 145 5.28 -5.32 -6.85
N GLU A 146 4.90 -5.90 -5.71
CA GLU A 146 5.79 -6.66 -4.84
C GLU A 146 5.18 -8.01 -4.47
N VAL A 147 6.04 -9.01 -4.32
CA VAL A 147 5.68 -10.34 -3.83
C VAL A 147 6.49 -10.62 -2.56
N PRO A 148 6.18 -9.94 -1.43
CA PRO A 148 7.00 -9.97 -0.22
C PRO A 148 7.09 -11.34 0.46
N ALA A 149 6.15 -12.25 0.19
CA ALA A 149 6.14 -13.57 0.82
C ALA A 149 5.59 -14.64 -0.12
N ARG A 150 6.15 -15.84 0.01
CA ARG A 150 5.74 -17.08 -0.64
C ARG A 150 5.71 -18.19 0.41
N LYS A 151 4.70 -19.05 0.37
CA LYS A 151 4.65 -20.27 1.18
C LYS A 151 3.95 -21.40 0.42
N ILE A 152 4.55 -22.57 0.35
CA ILE A 152 3.88 -23.79 -0.11
C ILE A 152 3.19 -24.46 1.08
N VAL A 153 1.95 -24.88 0.88
CA VAL A 153 1.10 -25.52 1.90
C VAL A 153 0.44 -26.76 1.31
N ASP A 154 0.45 -27.86 2.06
CA ASP A 154 -0.33 -29.05 1.76
C ASP A 154 -1.80 -28.82 2.10
N VAL A 155 -2.67 -29.06 1.13
CA VAL A 155 -4.12 -28.90 1.25
C VAL A 155 -4.76 -30.27 1.19
N HIS A 156 -5.63 -30.52 2.17
CA HIS A 156 -6.51 -31.68 2.22
C HIS A 156 -7.92 -31.16 2.00
N ASP A 157 -8.54 -31.52 0.88
CA ASP A 157 -9.95 -31.20 0.66
C ASP A 157 -10.84 -32.32 1.23
N GLY A 158 -12.11 -31.99 1.50
CA GLY A 158 -13.04 -32.90 2.20
C GLY A 158 -13.42 -34.17 1.41
N ASP A 159 -13.03 -34.24 0.14
CA ASP A 159 -13.17 -35.41 -0.73
C ASP A 159 -12.00 -36.40 -0.62
N GLY A 160 -11.01 -36.11 0.25
CA GLY A 160 -9.81 -36.93 0.43
C GLY A 160 -8.72 -36.65 -0.59
N SER A 161 -8.89 -35.66 -1.48
CA SER A 161 -7.83 -35.22 -2.38
C SER A 161 -6.73 -34.47 -1.61
N HIS A 162 -5.48 -34.71 -2.02
CA HIS A 162 -4.29 -34.10 -1.45
C HIS A 162 -3.50 -33.40 -2.55
N TYR A 163 -3.29 -32.10 -2.41
CA TYR A 163 -2.49 -31.31 -3.35
C TYR A 163 -1.76 -30.17 -2.64
N ARG A 164 -0.70 -29.68 -3.28
CA ARG A 164 0.10 -28.57 -2.79
C ARG A 164 -0.38 -27.26 -3.39
N VAL A 165 -0.33 -26.19 -2.60
CA VAL A 165 -0.67 -24.83 -3.05
C VAL A 165 0.45 -23.88 -2.66
N ALA A 166 0.96 -23.12 -3.63
CA ALA A 166 1.84 -21.99 -3.40
C ALA A 166 0.97 -20.74 -3.15
N VAL A 167 1.11 -20.17 -1.96
CA VAL A 167 0.43 -18.96 -1.52
C VAL A 167 1.41 -17.80 -1.60
N PHE A 168 1.13 -16.84 -2.47
CA PHE A 168 1.89 -15.62 -2.62
C PHE A 168 1.15 -14.47 -1.98
N LEU A 169 1.84 -13.66 -1.18
CA LEU A 169 1.35 -12.35 -0.79
C LEU A 169 1.75 -11.36 -1.88
N VAL A 170 0.78 -10.79 -2.57
CA VAL A 170 1.02 -9.79 -3.63
C VAL A 170 0.57 -8.43 -3.13
N ALA A 171 1.43 -7.42 -3.27
CA ALA A 171 1.16 -6.04 -2.88
C ALA A 171 1.31 -5.08 -4.07
N TYR A 172 0.42 -4.09 -4.13
CA TYR A 172 0.43 -3.00 -5.11
C TYR A 172 0.65 -1.70 -4.37
N CYS A 173 1.69 -0.95 -4.70
CA CYS A 173 2.09 0.27 -3.99
C CYS A 173 2.11 1.47 -4.94
N GLY A 174 1.54 2.58 -4.49
CA GLY A 174 1.43 3.81 -5.27
C GLY A 174 2.73 4.61 -5.26
N GLU A 175 3.53 4.52 -6.32
CA GLU A 175 4.76 5.31 -6.45
C GLU A 175 4.49 6.69 -7.01
N ARG A 176 3.83 6.74 -8.16
CA ARG A 176 3.49 7.99 -8.88
C ARG A 176 2.00 8.16 -9.09
N HIS A 177 1.22 7.13 -8.74
CA HIS A 177 -0.22 7.12 -8.78
C HIS A 177 -0.80 6.70 -7.44
N HIS A 178 -2.01 7.18 -7.13
CA HIS A 178 -2.73 6.79 -5.93
C HIS A 178 -3.19 5.32 -6.03
N VAL A 179 -3.35 4.67 -4.88
CA VAL A 179 -3.89 3.30 -4.78
C VAL A 179 -5.16 3.35 -3.95
N THR A 180 -6.26 2.91 -4.54
CA THR A 180 -7.50 2.61 -3.82
C THR A 180 -7.75 1.11 -3.81
N ARG A 181 -8.73 0.67 -3.03
CA ARG A 181 -9.14 -0.74 -3.02
C ARG A 181 -9.70 -1.17 -4.37
N GLU A 182 -10.52 -0.33 -4.99
CA GLU A 182 -11.19 -0.59 -6.26
C GLU A 182 -10.16 -0.70 -7.40
N LEU A 183 -9.13 0.14 -7.41
CA LEU A 183 -8.02 0.02 -8.36
C LEU A 183 -7.28 -1.31 -8.19
N ALA A 184 -6.93 -1.63 -6.95
CA ALA A 184 -6.19 -2.84 -6.62
C ALA A 184 -7.00 -4.13 -6.87
N ASP A 185 -8.32 -4.11 -6.68
CA ASP A 185 -9.19 -5.22 -7.03
C ASP A 185 -9.16 -5.49 -8.54
N ARG A 186 -9.15 -4.45 -9.39
CA ARG A 186 -9.00 -4.63 -10.85
C ARG A 186 -7.64 -5.21 -11.21
N TRP A 187 -6.56 -4.76 -10.57
CA TRP A 187 -5.23 -5.32 -10.82
C TRP A 187 -5.14 -6.78 -10.37
N ARG A 188 -5.73 -7.14 -9.22
CA ARG A 188 -5.84 -8.54 -8.76
C ARG A 188 -6.60 -9.41 -9.76
N GLU A 189 -7.69 -8.91 -10.33
CA GLU A 189 -8.43 -9.56 -11.41
C GLU A 189 -7.54 -9.86 -12.62
N ASN A 190 -6.74 -8.87 -13.06
CA ASN A 190 -5.78 -9.04 -14.15
C ASN A 190 -4.67 -10.03 -13.80
N VAL A 191 -4.17 -10.02 -12.56
CA VAL A 191 -3.16 -10.98 -12.09
C VAL A 191 -3.70 -12.40 -12.15
N GLU A 192 -4.92 -12.65 -11.64
CA GLU A 192 -5.55 -13.96 -11.71
C GLU A 192 -5.74 -14.42 -13.16
N LEU A 193 -6.16 -13.52 -14.05
CA LEU A 193 -6.32 -13.82 -15.47
C LEU A 193 -4.98 -14.13 -16.18
N GLU A 194 -3.93 -13.34 -15.95
CA GLU A 194 -2.64 -13.53 -16.61
C GLU A 194 -1.90 -14.76 -16.07
N VAL A 195 -1.90 -14.96 -14.74
CA VAL A 195 -1.21 -16.09 -14.12
C VAL A 195 -1.90 -17.43 -14.43
N SER A 196 -3.24 -17.45 -14.52
CA SER A 196 -3.98 -18.67 -14.87
C SER A 196 -3.67 -19.23 -16.27
N ARG A 197 -3.04 -18.45 -17.15
CA ARG A 197 -2.54 -18.93 -18.46
C ARG A 197 -1.31 -19.82 -18.36
N HIS A 198 -0.59 -19.76 -17.23
CA HIS A 198 0.69 -20.43 -17.04
C HIS A 198 0.64 -21.49 -15.94
N VAL A 199 -0.20 -21.29 -14.91
CA VAL A 199 -0.34 -22.21 -13.78
C VAL A 199 -1.80 -22.26 -13.31
N PRO A 200 -2.30 -23.44 -12.89
CA PRO A 200 -3.65 -23.56 -12.36
C PRO A 200 -3.80 -22.78 -11.04
N LEU A 201 -4.89 -22.03 -10.90
CA LEU A 201 -5.23 -21.31 -9.67
C LEU A 201 -6.20 -22.11 -8.81
N ARG A 202 -6.17 -21.88 -7.50
CA ARG A 202 -7.13 -22.50 -6.57
C ARG A 202 -8.48 -21.77 -6.64
N GLU A 203 -9.48 -22.39 -7.27
CA GLU A 203 -10.73 -21.73 -7.63
C GLU A 203 -11.51 -21.18 -6.42
N ASN A 204 -11.56 -21.89 -5.29
CA ASN A 204 -12.27 -21.44 -4.08
C ASN A 204 -11.60 -20.25 -3.35
N ARG A 205 -10.42 -19.81 -3.81
CA ARG A 205 -9.71 -18.63 -3.31
C ARG A 205 -9.67 -17.49 -4.32
N ARG A 206 -10.14 -17.71 -5.55
CA ARG A 206 -10.19 -16.70 -6.61
C ARG A 206 -11.22 -15.62 -6.31
N GLY A 207 -11.01 -14.41 -6.82
CA GLY A 207 -11.96 -13.31 -6.70
C GLY A 207 -12.11 -12.73 -5.29
N ARG A 208 -11.19 -13.06 -4.38
CA ARG A 208 -11.19 -12.46 -3.04
C ARG A 208 -10.79 -11.00 -3.12
N THR A 209 -11.53 -10.17 -2.41
CA THR A 209 -11.24 -8.74 -2.33
C THR A 209 -9.87 -8.49 -1.73
N VAL A 210 -9.15 -7.52 -2.29
CA VAL A 210 -7.90 -7.02 -1.73
C VAL A 210 -8.15 -6.35 -0.37
N SER A 211 -7.08 -6.19 0.40
CA SER A 211 -7.10 -5.45 1.66
C SER A 211 -7.55 -4.00 1.45
N ARG A 212 -7.96 -3.34 2.53
CA ARG A 212 -8.00 -1.86 2.53
C ARG A 212 -6.58 -1.30 2.34
N PRO A 213 -6.44 -0.06 1.83
CA PRO A 213 -5.15 0.61 1.75
C PRO A 213 -4.47 0.71 3.12
N PHE A 214 -3.16 0.46 3.14
CA PHE A 214 -2.30 0.54 4.32
C PHE A 214 -0.92 1.10 3.92
N PRO A 215 -0.15 1.67 4.84
CA PRO A 215 1.15 2.24 4.52
C PRO A 215 2.18 1.12 4.31
N TYR A 216 3.06 1.29 3.32
CA TYR A 216 4.06 0.28 2.94
C TYR A 216 4.87 -0.31 4.09
N PRO A 217 5.33 0.45 5.12
CA PRO A 217 6.00 -0.12 6.28
C PRO A 217 5.21 -1.23 7.01
N ALA A 218 3.87 -1.22 6.90
CA ALA A 218 3.02 -2.27 7.49
C ALA A 218 3.02 -3.59 6.69
N LEU A 219 3.67 -3.62 5.52
CA LEU A 219 3.87 -4.85 4.74
C LEU A 219 4.86 -5.80 5.41
N TYR A 220 5.86 -5.24 6.09
CA TYR A 220 6.96 -5.97 6.73
C TYR A 220 6.81 -5.86 8.26
N PRO A 221 6.25 -6.88 8.93
CA PRO A 221 6.01 -6.82 10.36
C PRO A 221 7.30 -6.70 11.20
N GLU A 222 8.47 -6.99 10.65
CA GLU A 222 9.79 -6.70 11.24
C GLU A 222 10.13 -5.21 11.30
N ILE A 223 9.44 -4.37 10.52
CA ILE A 223 9.50 -2.89 10.61
C ILE A 223 8.60 -2.38 11.76
N LYS A 224 7.95 -3.27 12.52
CA LYS A 224 7.13 -2.89 13.68
C LYS A 224 7.95 -2.10 14.69
N TYR A 225 7.44 -0.91 15.01
CA TYR A 225 7.84 -0.02 16.10
C TYR A 225 9.17 0.72 15.99
N ARG A 226 10.01 0.50 14.97
CA ARG A 226 11.34 1.15 14.96
C ARG A 226 11.44 2.52 14.34
N HIS A 227 10.61 2.91 13.37
CA HIS A 227 10.70 4.27 12.82
C HIS A 227 9.33 4.78 12.38
N VAL A 228 8.63 5.43 13.29
CA VAL A 228 7.59 6.39 12.93
C VAL A 228 8.00 7.70 13.63
N TRP A 229 9.01 8.34 13.03
CA TRP A 229 9.44 9.74 13.24
C TRP A 229 10.43 10.11 14.36
N LEU A 230 11.36 9.24 14.80
CA LEU A 230 12.30 9.61 15.89
C LEU A 230 13.81 9.77 15.57
N ASP A 231 14.30 9.55 14.35
CA ASP A 231 15.76 9.69 14.08
C ASP A 231 16.08 10.56 12.85
N ARG A 232 15.72 11.85 12.89
CA ARG A 232 16.37 12.88 12.06
C ARG A 232 16.78 14.12 12.86
N THR A 233 17.19 13.90 14.10
CA THR A 233 17.97 14.87 14.88
C THR A 233 19.23 14.16 15.37
N MET A 234 20.16 13.86 14.45
CA MET A 234 21.61 13.72 14.71
C MET A 234 22.33 13.28 13.43
N SER A 235 22.68 14.26 12.58
CA SER A 235 23.96 14.39 11.86
C SER A 235 23.91 15.65 11.00
#